data_AF-A0A4Y3PPI8-F1
#
_entry.id   AF-A0A4Y3PPI8-F1
#
_cell.length_a   1.000
_cell.length_b   1.000
_cell.length_c   1.000
_cell.angle_alpha   90.00
_cell.angle_beta   90.00
_cell.angle_gamma   90.00
#
_symmetry.space_group_name_H-M   'P 1'
#
loop_
_entity.id
_entity.type
_entity.pdbx_description
1 polymer ?
#
loop_
_entity_poly.entity_id
_entity_poly.type
_entity_poly.pdbx_seq_one_letter_code
_entity_poly.pdbx_strand_id
1 'polypeptide(L)'
;MIEIGLVIAVVMAIGGWLKGKEWYPNSFIPLAIVVLAVVFNLANALLFHGDYLEAGKMAFVESLAAIGIHSGMKNTFQTREDER
;
A
#
# COMPACT_ATOMS: atom_id res chain seq x y z
N MET A 1 3.58 -10.08 -15.60
CA MET A 1 3.74 -9.08 -14.53
C MET A 1 2.36 -8.57 -14.19
N ILE A 2 1.96 -8.65 -12.92
CA ILE A 2 0.75 -7.97 -12.46
C ILE A 2 1.02 -6.47 -12.49
N GLU A 3 0.13 -5.70 -13.09
CA GLU A 3 0.27 -4.24 -13.17
C GLU A 3 0.21 -3.62 -11.78
N ILE A 4 1.12 -2.68 -11.52
CA ILE A 4 1.25 -1.92 -10.26
C ILE A 4 -0.09 -1.30 -9.82
N GLY A 5 -0.93 -0.90 -10.78
CA GLY A 5 -2.25 -0.35 -10.53
C GLY A 5 -3.25 -1.37 -9.95
N LEU A 6 -3.13 -2.65 -10.31
CA LEU A 6 -4.01 -3.70 -9.79
C LEU A 6 -3.74 -3.97 -8.32
N VAL A 7 -2.46 -4.03 -7.92
CA VAL A 7 -2.09 -4.28 -6.52
C VAL A 7 -2.55 -3.13 -5.64
N ILE A 8 -2.33 -1.88 -6.07
CA ILE A 8 -2.83 -0.69 -5.35
C ILE A 8 -4.35 -0.74 -5.20
N ALA A 9 -5.09 -1.07 -6.26
CA ALA A 9 -6.55 -1.16 -6.22
C ALA A 9 -7.05 -2.23 -5.22
N VAL A 10 -6.45 -3.42 -5.23
CA VAL A 10 -6.79 -4.51 -4.30
C VAL A 10 -6.49 -4.12 -2.87
N VAL A 11 -5.31 -3.55 -2.61
CA VAL A 11 -4.89 -3.12 -1.28
C VAL A 11 -5.80 -2.01 -0.73
N MET A 12 -6.20 -1.06 -1.58
CA MET A 12 -7.15 0.00 -1.22
C MET A 12 -8.56 -0.55 -0.95
N ALA A 13 -9.03 -1.51 -1.75
CA ALA A 13 -10.33 -2.15 -1.52
C ALA A 13 -10.35 -2.89 -0.17
N ILE A 14 -9.28 -3.62 0.16
CA ILE A 14 -9.15 -4.31 1.45
C ILE A 14 -9.04 -3.30 2.59
N GLY A 15 -8.23 -2.25 2.45
CA GLY A 15 -8.11 -1.18 3.44
C GLY A 15 -9.44 -0.46 3.71
N GLY A 16 -10.23 -0.21 2.66
CA GLY A 16 -11.59 0.34 2.76
C GLY A 16 -12.57 -0.60 3.47
N TRP A 17 -12.49 -1.91 3.17
CA TRP A 17 -13.30 -2.92 3.85
C TRP A 17 -12.95 -3.02 5.35
N LEU A 18 -11.66 -3.01 5.70
CA LEU A 18 -11.18 -3.03 7.09
C LEU A 18 -11.62 -1.80 7.87
N LYS A 19 -11.65 -0.61 7.24
CA LYS A 19 -12.15 0.63 7.86
C LYS A 19 -13.60 0.53 8.31
N GLY A 20 -14.40 -0.31 7.65
CA GLY A 20 -15.79 -0.56 8.01
C GLY A 20 -15.99 -1.57 9.14
N LYS A 21 -14.92 -2.10 9.74
CA LYS A 21 -14.99 -3.12 10.80
C LYS A 21 -14.66 -2.52 12.16
N GLU A 22 -15.61 -2.59 13.09
CA GLU A 22 -15.43 -2.08 14.46
C GLU A 22 -14.28 -2.77 15.21
N TRP A 23 -13.97 -4.03 14.88
CA TRP A 23 -12.91 -4.81 15.52
C TRP A 23 -11.51 -4.50 14.98
N TYR A 24 -11.39 -3.79 13.85
CA TYR A 24 -10.09 -3.49 13.24
C TYR A 24 -9.73 -2.01 13.46
N PRO A 25 -8.71 -1.70 14.28
CA PRO A 25 -8.31 -0.34 14.54
C PRO A 25 -7.88 0.38 13.25
N ASN A 26 -8.45 1.55 13.00
CA ASN A 26 -8.09 2.38 11.84
C ASN A 26 -6.58 2.73 11.82
N SER A 27 -5.94 2.81 12.98
CA SER A 27 -4.50 3.04 13.12
C SER A 27 -3.64 1.93 12.51
N PHE A 28 -4.18 0.71 12.34
CA PHE A 28 -3.48 -0.41 11.73
C PHE A 28 -3.74 -0.58 10.24
N ILE A 29 -4.56 0.27 9.62
CA ILE A 29 -4.81 0.20 8.17
C ILE A 29 -3.53 0.44 7.35
N PRO A 30 -2.68 1.44 7.65
CA PRO A 30 -1.42 1.63 6.93
C PRO A 30 -0.50 0.40 7.03
N LEU A 31 -0.46 -0.25 8.19
CA LEU A 31 0.32 -1.47 8.37
C LEU A 31 -0.22 -2.63 7.53
N ALA A 32 -1.55 -2.82 7.51
CA ALA A 32 -2.19 -3.81 6.63
C ALA A 32 -1.90 -3.55 5.15
N ILE A 33 -1.90 -2.28 4.72
CA ILE A 33 -1.57 -1.89 3.34
C ILE A 33 -0.16 -2.35 2.96
N VAL A 34 0.83 -2.13 3.82
CA VAL A 34 2.22 -2.58 3.59
C VAL A 34 2.30 -4.11 3.52
N VAL A 35 1.71 -4.81 4.49
CA VAL A 35 1.74 -6.28 4.53
C VAL A 35 1.11 -6.87 3.27
N LEU A 36 -0.05 -6.35 2.84
CA LEU A 36 -0.73 -6.84 1.65
C LEU A 36 0.09 -6.59 0.38
N ALA A 37 0.63 -5.39 0.21
CA ALA A 37 1.48 -5.08 -0.96
C ALA A 37 2.68 -6.03 -1.03
N VAL A 38 3.36 -6.28 0.09
CA VAL A 38 4.49 -7.22 0.15
C VAL A 38 4.05 -8.64 -0.19
N VAL A 39 2.96 -9.13 0.41
CA VAL A 39 2.46 -10.49 0.15
C VAL A 39 2.07 -10.68 -1.31
N PHE A 40 1.36 -9.72 -1.92
CA PHE A 40 0.97 -9.79 -3.34
C PHE A 40 2.18 -9.82 -4.27
N ASN A 41 3.17 -8.95 -4.04
CA ASN A 41 4.37 -8.90 -4.89
C ASN A 41 5.24 -10.14 -4.73
N LEU A 42 5.44 -10.62 -3.49
CA LEU A 42 6.19 -11.84 -3.26
C LEU A 42 5.47 -13.07 -3.83
N ALA A 43 4.14 -13.15 -3.71
CA ALA A 43 3.36 -14.21 -4.32
C ALA A 43 3.48 -14.17 -5.85
N ASN A 44 3.45 -12.98 -6.46
CA ASN A 44 3.67 -12.82 -7.88
C ASN A 44 5.08 -13.23 -8.31
N ALA A 45 6.11 -12.81 -7.58
CA ALA A 45 7.48 -13.22 -7.86
C ALA A 45 7.64 -14.74 -7.74
N LEU A 46 7.04 -15.37 -6.73
CA LEU A 46 7.07 -16.82 -6.56
C LEU A 46 6.38 -17.56 -7.71
N LEU A 47 5.17 -17.13 -8.09
CA LEU A 47 4.35 -17.81 -9.12
C LEU A 47 4.90 -17.62 -10.54
N PHE A 48 5.56 -16.50 -10.80
CA PHE A 48 6.08 -16.17 -12.13
C PHE A 48 7.62 -16.23 -12.20
N HIS A 49 8.27 -16.86 -11.22
CA HIS A 49 9.73 -16.99 -11.14
C HIS A 49 10.49 -15.66 -11.29
N GLY A 50 9.95 -14.60 -10.69
CA GLY A 50 10.53 -13.25 -10.70
C GLY A 50 11.55 -13.00 -9.59
N ASP A 51 12.19 -11.84 -9.63
CA ASP A 51 13.17 -11.39 -8.64
C ASP A 51 12.47 -10.87 -7.37
N TYR A 52 12.76 -11.48 -6.22
CA TYR A 52 12.20 -11.08 -4.92
C TYR A 52 12.66 -9.70 -4.45
N LEU A 53 13.88 -9.28 -4.80
CA LEU A 53 14.39 -7.96 -4.48
C LEU A 53 13.62 -6.89 -5.26
N GLU A 54 13.39 -7.14 -6.56
CA GLU A 54 12.60 -6.24 -7.39
C GLU A 54 11.14 -6.17 -6.94
N ALA A 55 10.56 -7.32 -6.59
CA ALA A 55 9.21 -7.42 -6.02
C ALA A 55 9.08 -6.64 -4.69
N GLY A 56 10.08 -6.72 -3.81
CA GLY A 56 10.10 -5.94 -2.58
C GLY A 56 10.17 -4.42 -2.82
N LYS A 57 10.94 -3.99 -3.81
CA LYS A 57 11.00 -2.56 -4.21
C LYS A 57 9.67 -2.07 -4.78
N MET A 58 9.00 -2.89 -5.60
CA MET A 58 7.66 -2.56 -6.12
C MET A 58 6.62 -2.49 -5.00
N ALA A 59 6.60 -3.48 -4.11
CA ALA A 59 5.70 -3.49 -2.94
C ALA A 59 5.84 -2.23 -2.08
N PHE A 60 7.07 -1.75 -1.89
CA PHE A 60 7.32 -0.52 -1.14
C PHE A 60 6.68 0.69 -1.83
N VAL A 61 6.89 0.87 -3.12
CA VAL A 61 6.30 1.98 -3.91
C VAL A 61 4.77 1.92 -3.89
N GLU A 62 4.19 0.75 -4.11
CA GLU A 62 2.74 0.55 -4.09
C GLU A 62 2.14 0.84 -2.72
N SER A 63 2.80 0.38 -1.65
CA SER A 63 2.32 0.62 -0.29
C SER A 63 2.34 2.11 0.06
N LEU A 64 3.37 2.85 -0.34
CA LEU A 64 3.42 4.31 -0.17
C LEU A 64 2.31 5.01 -0.96
N ALA A 65 2.10 4.63 -2.22
CA ALA A 65 1.02 5.19 -3.03
C ALA A 65 -0.35 4.95 -2.39
N ALA A 66 -0.62 3.71 -1.97
CA ALA A 66 -1.88 3.33 -1.32
C ALA A 66 -2.08 4.05 0.03
N ILE A 67 -1.04 4.14 0.87
CA ILE A 67 -1.10 4.92 2.12
C ILE A 67 -1.38 6.40 1.82
N GLY A 68 -0.71 6.97 0.83
CA GLY A 68 -0.93 8.34 0.37
C GLY A 68 -2.39 8.57 0.01
N ILE A 69 -2.98 7.71 -0.83
CA ILE A 69 -4.40 7.77 -1.20
C ILE A 69 -5.30 7.59 0.02
N HIS A 70 -5.03 6.59 0.86
CA HIS A 70 -5.81 6.29 2.07
C HIS A 70 -5.84 7.45 3.07
N SER A 71 -4.69 8.12 3.22
CA SER A 71 -4.52 9.25 4.16
C SER A 71 -5.07 10.57 3.58
N GLY A 72 -5.64 10.55 2.36
CA GLY A 72 -6.10 11.75 1.66
C GLY A 72 -4.94 12.67 1.26
N MET A 73 -3.79 12.10 0.90
CA MET A 73 -2.53 12.80 0.53
C MET A 73 -1.94 13.70 1.62
N LYS A 74 -2.48 13.68 2.85
CA LYS A 74 -1.96 14.50 3.96
C LYS A 74 -0.56 14.09 4.45
N ASN A 75 -0.12 12.88 4.10
CA ASN A 75 1.22 12.37 4.38
C ASN A 75 2.17 12.49 3.17
N THR A 76 1.70 13.02 2.04
CA THR A 76 2.62 13.52 1.00
C THR A 76 3.28 14.74 1.60
N PHE A 77 4.61 14.74 1.71
CA PHE A 77 5.43 15.86 2.16
C PHE A 77 4.80 17.19 1.78
N GLN A 78 4.01 17.76 2.69
CA GLN A 78 3.73 19.17 2.64
C GLN A 78 5.08 19.76 3.02
N THR A 79 5.82 20.26 2.04
CA THR A 79 6.73 21.36 2.32
C THR A 79 5.91 22.32 3.15
N ARG A 80 6.23 22.45 4.43
CA ARG A 80 5.72 23.53 5.27
C ARG A 80 6.02 24.79 4.48
N GLU A 81 5.02 25.35 3.80
CA GLU A 81 5.05 26.75 3.46
C GLU A 81 4.92 27.43 4.81
N ASP A 82 6.07 27.89 5.29
CA ASP A 82 6.25 28.58 6.55
C ASP A 82 5.20 29.65 6.74
N GLU A 83 4.70 29.71 7.98
CA GLU A 83 4.00 30.82 8.59
C GLU A 83 4.47 32.18 8.08
N ARG A 84 3.64 32.86 7.28
CA ARG A 84 3.46 34.32 7.26
C ARG A 84 2.05 34.71 6.86
#